data_AF-A0A257UPC0-F1
#
_entry.id   AF-A0A257UPC0-F1
#
_cell.length_a   1.000
_cell.length_b   1.000
_cell.length_c   1.000
_cell.angle_alpha   90.00
_cell.angle_beta   90.00
_cell.angle_gamma   90.00
#
_symmetry.space_group_name_H-M   'P 1'
#
loop_
_entity.id
_entity.type
_entity.pdbx_description
1 polymer ?
#
loop_
_entity_poly.entity_id
_entity_poly.type
_entity_poly.pdbx_seq_one_letter_code
_entity_poly.pdbx_strand_id
1 'polypeptide(L)'
;MTLVAGLFLALAGVAWVFRRGLHPARQRVAPTWTCGMRPTPRFDYTATAFAKPLRLVFAALYHPRREVTRETAGTPYVVRRIHYAGEIVDLAETHIYHRIEREISTLAQAIRAKSTGRIYGYIGFVLGALFVALLLSGMAR
;
A
#
# COMPACT_ATOMS: atom_id res chain seq x y z
N MET A 1 8.17 4.84 29.12
CA MET A 1 6.84 4.23 29.33
C MET A 1 5.79 5.25 29.78
N THR A 2 6.11 6.16 30.71
CA THR A 2 5.18 7.22 31.20
C THR A 2 4.77 8.25 30.15
N LEU A 3 5.69 8.67 29.26
CA LEU A 3 5.38 9.60 28.16
C LEU A 3 4.37 9.01 27.14
N VAL A 4 4.50 7.72 26.85
CA VAL A 4 3.59 7.01 25.94
C VAL A 4 2.20 6.91 26.57
N ALA A 5 2.12 6.58 27.86
CA ALA A 5 0.86 6.55 28.59
C ALA A 5 0.17 7.94 28.65
N GLY A 6 0.95 9.01 28.88
CA GLY A 6 0.44 10.38 28.85
C GLY A 6 -0.11 10.78 27.48
N LEU A 7 0.56 10.40 26.40
CA LEU A 7 0.10 10.63 25.04
C LEU A 7 -1.23 9.91 24.76
N PHE A 8 -1.36 8.65 25.17
CA PHE A 8 -2.61 7.89 24.99
C PHE A 8 -3.77 8.50 25.77
N LEU A 9 -3.54 8.97 27.00
CA LEU A 9 -4.56 9.64 27.80
C LEU A 9 -4.99 10.98 27.18
N ALA A 10 -4.04 11.76 26.65
CA ALA A 10 -4.33 13.00 25.95
C ALA A 10 -5.16 12.75 24.68
N LEU A 11 -4.77 11.77 23.86
CA LEU A 11 -5.50 11.37 22.66
C LEU A 11 -6.91 10.85 23.00
N ALA A 12 -7.05 10.05 24.07
CA ALA A 12 -8.34 9.57 24.54
C ALA A 12 -9.24 10.72 25.02
N GLY A 13 -8.68 11.68 25.76
CA GLY A 13 -9.39 12.89 26.20
C GLY A 13 -9.87 13.73 25.02
N VAL A 14 -8.99 13.97 24.03
CA VAL A 14 -9.34 14.67 22.79
C VAL A 14 -10.45 13.94 22.04
N ALA A 15 -10.32 12.62 21.84
CA ALA A 15 -11.34 11.81 21.18
C ALA A 15 -12.70 11.85 21.91
N TRP A 16 -12.67 11.87 23.25
CA TRP A 16 -13.87 11.97 24.07
C TRP A 16 -14.56 13.33 23.94
N VAL A 17 -13.80 14.43 23.93
CA VAL A 17 -14.32 15.78 23.68
C VAL A 17 -14.94 15.87 22.29
N PHE A 18 -14.25 15.38 21.25
CA PHE A 18 -14.79 15.35 19.89
C PHE A 18 -16.08 14.52 19.81
N ARG A 19 -16.13 13.34 20.44
CA ARG A 19 -17.36 12.51 20.48
C ARG A 19 -18.52 13.19 21.19
N ARG A 20 -18.26 13.96 22.25
CA ARG A 20 -19.31 14.70 22.97
C ARG A 20 -19.80 15.92 22.20
N GLY A 21 -18.90 16.64 21.51
CA GLY A 21 -19.27 17.79 20.68
C GLY A 21 -20.08 17.41 19.43
N LEU A 22 -19.93 16.17 18.97
CA LEU A 22 -20.78 15.57 17.94
C LEU A 22 -22.12 15.13 18.54
N HIS A 23 -22.97 16.09 18.92
CA HIS A 23 -24.37 15.78 19.13
C HIS A 23 -24.94 15.19 17.83
N PRO A 24 -25.56 13.99 17.86
CA PRO A 24 -26.19 13.45 16.67
C PRO A 24 -27.22 14.47 16.19
N ALA A 25 -26.98 15.06 15.02
CA ALA A 25 -27.99 15.86 14.37
C ALA A 25 -29.26 15.02 14.30
N ARG A 26 -30.40 15.64 14.64
CA ARG A 26 -31.70 14.96 14.70
C ARG A 26 -31.91 14.23 13.38
N GLN A 27 -31.77 12.90 13.39
CA GLN A 27 -31.80 12.12 12.16
C GLN A 27 -33.23 12.14 11.63
N ARG A 28 -33.41 12.70 10.43
CA ARG A 28 -34.66 12.62 9.71
C ARG A 28 -34.58 11.46 8.74
N VAL A 29 -35.44 10.47 8.91
CA VAL A 29 -35.63 9.42 7.91
C VAL A 29 -36.43 10.01 6.76
N ALA A 30 -35.77 10.17 5.62
CA ALA A 30 -36.36 10.62 4.37
C ALA A 30 -35.87 9.71 3.24
N PRO A 31 -36.66 9.53 2.16
CA PRO A 31 -36.18 8.82 0.99
C PRO A 31 -34.90 9.47 0.45
N THR A 32 -33.99 8.64 -0.05
CA THR A 32 -32.77 9.12 -0.70
C THR A 32 -33.12 9.91 -1.96
N TRP A 33 -32.42 11.01 -2.20
CA TRP A 33 -32.61 11.79 -3.41
C TRP A 33 -32.05 11.01 -4.61
N THR A 34 -32.93 10.53 -5.47
CA THR A 34 -32.60 9.71 -6.65
C THR A 34 -32.91 10.41 -7.97
N CYS A 35 -32.95 11.75 -7.98
CA CYS A 35 -33.26 12.56 -9.17
C CYS A 35 -34.59 12.15 -9.85
N GLY A 36 -35.58 11.70 -9.07
CA GLY A 36 -36.88 11.27 -9.58
C GLY A 36 -36.98 9.80 -10.01
N MET A 37 -35.91 9.00 -9.86
CA MET A 37 -35.91 7.57 -10.19
C MET A 37 -36.25 6.70 -8.97
N ARG A 38 -36.89 5.55 -9.15
CA ARG A 38 -37.07 4.60 -8.05
C ARG A 38 -35.74 3.88 -7.76
N PRO A 39 -35.26 3.83 -6.50
CA PRO A 39 -34.04 3.09 -6.17
C PRO A 39 -34.19 1.63 -6.59
N THR A 40 -33.14 1.09 -7.22
CA THR A 40 -33.04 -0.33 -7.56
C THR A 40 -31.74 -0.88 -6.96
N PRO A 41 -31.60 -2.20 -6.76
CA PRO A 41 -30.35 -2.79 -6.25
C PRO A 41 -29.10 -2.47 -7.09
N ARG A 42 -29.28 -2.05 -8.35
CA ARG A 42 -28.18 -1.56 -9.21
C ARG A 42 -27.61 -0.22 -8.79
N PHE A 43 -28.31 0.55 -7.95
CA PHE A 43 -27.86 1.86 -7.48
C PHE A 43 -26.92 1.75 -6.28
N ASP A 44 -26.77 0.54 -5.71
CA ASP A 44 -25.89 0.32 -4.58
C ASP A 44 -24.42 0.51 -4.97
N TYR A 45 -23.67 1.09 -4.03
CA TYR A 45 -22.23 1.25 -4.20
C TYR A 45 -21.54 -0.11 -4.12
N THR A 46 -20.85 -0.47 -5.20
CA THR A 46 -20.00 -1.66 -5.21
C THR A 46 -18.70 -1.40 -4.43
N ALA A 47 -18.05 -2.47 -3.98
CA ALA A 47 -16.72 -2.40 -3.38
C ALA A 47 -15.71 -1.67 -4.30
N THR A 48 -15.83 -1.84 -5.61
CA THR A 48 -15.00 -1.15 -6.61
C THR A 48 -15.25 0.35 -6.67
N ALA A 49 -16.50 0.80 -6.47
CA ALA A 49 -16.83 2.22 -6.39
C ALA A 49 -16.25 2.86 -5.13
N PHE A 50 -16.31 2.14 -4.00
CA PHE A 50 -15.75 2.59 -2.73
C PHE A 50 -14.21 2.68 -2.76
N ALA A 51 -13.54 1.72 -3.40
CA ALA A 51 -12.09 1.72 -3.54
C ALA A 51 -11.54 2.73 -4.57
N LYS A 52 -12.40 3.32 -5.42
CA LYS A 52 -12.00 4.18 -6.53
C LYS A 52 -11.22 5.43 -6.10
N PRO A 53 -11.62 6.19 -5.07
CA PRO A 53 -10.85 7.36 -4.60
C PRO A 53 -9.45 6.97 -4.16
N LEU A 54 -9.32 5.85 -3.43
CA LEU A 54 -8.03 5.32 -3.00
C LEU A 54 -7.13 5.01 -4.21
N ARG A 55 -7.67 4.33 -5.22
CA ARG A 55 -6.95 4.04 -6.48
C ARG A 55 -6.54 5.29 -7.25
N LEU A 56 -7.29 6.39 -7.15
CA LEU A 56 -6.97 7.67 -7.79
C LEU A 56 -5.89 8.45 -7.04
N VAL A 57 -6.00 8.56 -5.71
CA VAL A 57 -5.02 9.26 -4.87
C VAL A 57 -3.64 8.60 -4.98
N PHE A 58 -3.60 7.26 -4.99
CA PHE A 58 -2.37 6.50 -5.14
C PHE A 58 -2.07 6.10 -6.59
N ALA A 59 -2.68 6.76 -7.58
CA ALA A 59 -2.44 6.44 -8.99
C ALA A 59 -0.98 6.70 -9.42
N ALA A 60 -0.33 7.70 -8.83
CA ALA A 60 1.10 7.98 -9.07
C ALA A 60 2.02 6.90 -8.49
N LEU A 61 1.58 6.16 -7.46
CA LEU A 61 2.36 5.09 -6.82
C LEU A 61 2.11 3.75 -7.49
N TYR A 62 0.84 3.41 -7.80
CA TYR A 62 0.46 2.10 -8.31
C TYR A 62 0.27 2.03 -9.83
N HIS A 63 0.36 3.16 -10.54
CA HIS A 63 0.18 3.26 -12.00
C HIS A 63 -0.96 2.38 -12.56
N PRO A 64 -2.21 2.51 -12.07
CA PRO A 64 -3.31 1.65 -12.48
C PRO A 64 -3.64 1.86 -13.97
N ARG A 65 -3.77 0.76 -14.73
CA ARG A 65 -4.25 0.81 -16.12
C ARG A 65 -5.78 0.86 -16.14
N ARG A 66 -6.34 1.80 -16.89
CA ARG A 66 -7.80 1.97 -17.03
C ARG A 66 -8.17 2.16 -18.48
N GLU A 67 -9.11 1.36 -18.96
CA GLU A 67 -9.70 1.49 -20.28
C GLU A 67 -11.21 1.70 -20.14
N VAL A 68 -11.74 2.75 -20.77
CA VAL A 68 -13.15 3.11 -20.72
C VAL A 68 -13.67 3.23 -22.14
N THR A 69 -14.39 2.22 -22.59
CA THR A 69 -15.00 2.21 -23.92
C THR A 69 -16.45 2.66 -23.79
N ARG A 70 -16.81 3.74 -24.47
CA ARG A 70 -18.18 4.27 -24.51
C ARG A 70 -18.78 3.96 -25.87
N GLU A 71 -19.86 3.19 -25.89
CA GLU A 71 -20.69 3.03 -27.07
C GLU A 71 -21.78 4.09 -27.07
N THR A 72 -21.90 4.83 -28.17
CA THR A 72 -22.85 5.93 -28.30
C THR A 72 -23.89 5.63 -29.38
N ALA A 73 -25.15 5.99 -29.14
CA ALA A 73 -26.26 5.73 -30.06
C ALA A 73 -26.44 6.89 -31.04
N GLY A 74 -25.77 6.82 -32.20
CA GLY A 74 -25.96 7.73 -33.34
C GLY A 74 -25.54 9.20 -33.14
N THR A 75 -25.51 9.70 -31.91
CA THR A 75 -25.07 11.05 -31.53
C THR A 75 -24.08 10.96 -30.39
N PRO A 76 -23.06 11.85 -30.28
CA PRO A 76 -22.02 11.76 -29.25
C PRO A 76 -22.53 11.97 -27.80
N TYR A 77 -23.77 12.41 -27.63
CA TYR A 77 -24.35 12.76 -26.33
C TYR A 77 -25.19 11.64 -25.70
N VAL A 78 -25.60 10.62 -26.48
CA VAL A 78 -26.47 9.54 -26.00
C VAL A 78 -25.67 8.25 -25.80
N VAL A 79 -25.11 8.07 -24.61
CA VAL A 79 -24.34 6.87 -24.28
C VAL A 79 -25.28 5.67 -24.18
N ARG A 80 -25.03 4.64 -24.99
CA ARG A 80 -25.78 3.38 -25.00
C ARG A 80 -25.21 2.38 -24.01
N ARG A 81 -23.88 2.27 -23.96
CA ARG A 81 -23.18 1.32 -23.10
C ARG A 81 -21.81 1.85 -22.69
N ILE A 82 -21.41 1.59 -21.44
CA ILE A 82 -20.07 1.90 -20.94
C ILE A 82 -19.43 0.58 -20.53
N HIS A 83 -18.35 0.22 -21.21
CA HIS A 83 -17.46 -0.86 -20.80
C HIS A 83 -16.31 -0.27 -19.99
N TYR A 84 -16.09 -0.81 -18.79
CA TYR A 84 -15.04 -0.38 -17.89
C TYR A 84 -14.13 -1.57 -17.59
N ALA A 85 -12.88 -1.49 -18.07
CA ALA A 85 -11.83 -2.46 -17.73
C ALA A 85 -10.76 -1.74 -16.89
N GLY A 86 -10.33 -2.38 -15.81
CA GLY A 86 -9.32 -1.82 -14.93
C GLY A 86 -8.46 -2.92 -14.33
N GLU A 87 -7.23 -3.01 -14.80
CA GLU A 87 -6.22 -3.91 -14.23
C GLU A 87 -5.54 -3.22 -13.04
N ILE A 88 -5.25 -4.02 -12.01
CA ILE A 88 -4.38 -3.62 -10.91
C ILE A 88 -3.02 -4.22 -11.29
N VAL A 89 -2.09 -3.37 -11.70
CA VAL A 89 -0.72 -3.82 -11.95
C VAL A 89 -0.02 -3.92 -10.61
N ASP A 90 0.46 -5.11 -10.24
CA ASP A 90 1.24 -5.30 -9.02
C ASP A 90 2.68 -4.81 -9.23
N LEU A 91 2.90 -3.53 -8.94
CA LEU A 91 4.20 -2.89 -9.06
C LEU A 91 5.21 -3.41 -8.02
N ALA A 92 4.73 -3.89 -6.87
CA ALA A 92 5.58 -4.41 -5.81
C ALA A 92 6.20 -5.74 -6.23
N GLU A 93 5.41 -6.63 -6.81
CA GLU A 93 5.88 -7.92 -7.30
C GLU A 93 6.83 -7.77 -8.50
N THR A 94 6.45 -6.98 -9.50
CA THR A 94 7.25 -6.90 -10.74
C THR A 94 8.53 -6.07 -10.62
N HIS A 95 8.55 -4.99 -9.83
CA HIS A 95 9.72 -4.10 -9.79
C HIS A 95 10.61 -4.30 -8.57
N ILE A 96 10.03 -4.44 -7.38
CA ILE A 96 10.81 -4.56 -6.14
C ILE A 96 11.37 -5.97 -6.01
N TYR A 97 10.51 -6.99 -6.17
CA TYR A 97 10.91 -8.38 -5.97
C TYR A 97 11.99 -8.82 -6.96
N HIS A 98 11.77 -8.59 -8.27
CA HIS A 98 12.75 -8.91 -9.29
C HIS A 98 14.04 -8.09 -9.21
N ARG A 99 14.01 -6.87 -8.66
CA ARG A 99 15.23 -6.09 -8.44
C ARG A 99 16.03 -6.69 -7.29
N ILE A 100 15.39 -6.98 -6.16
CA ILE A 100 16.04 -7.61 -5.00
C ILE A 100 16.63 -8.96 -5.39
N GLU A 101 15.89 -9.80 -6.11
CA GLU A 101 16.35 -11.09 -6.60
C GLU A 101 17.61 -10.96 -7.47
N ARG A 102 17.64 -9.97 -8.39
CA ARG A 102 18.81 -9.69 -9.22
C ARG A 102 20.00 -9.24 -8.38
N GLU A 103 19.82 -8.33 -7.43
CA GLU A 103 20.91 -7.86 -6.57
C GLU A 103 21.48 -8.99 -5.68
N ILE A 104 20.60 -9.84 -5.13
CA ILE A 104 21.04 -10.98 -4.31
C ILE A 104 21.80 -11.99 -5.18
N SER A 105 21.31 -12.28 -6.38
CA SER A 105 21.96 -13.25 -7.26
C SER A 105 23.30 -12.75 -7.79
N THR A 106 23.43 -11.46 -8.14
CA THR A 106 24.71 -10.87 -8.55
C THR A 106 25.71 -10.85 -7.40
N LEU A 107 25.27 -10.50 -6.18
CA LEU A 107 26.11 -10.56 -4.99
C LEU A 107 26.58 -11.99 -4.70
N ALA A 108 25.67 -12.98 -4.78
CA ALA A 108 26.00 -14.38 -4.57
C ALA A 108 27.02 -14.90 -5.62
N GLN A 109 26.88 -14.49 -6.88
CA GLN A 109 27.84 -14.81 -7.93
C GLN A 109 29.20 -14.15 -7.70
N ALA A 110 29.22 -12.88 -7.29
CA ALA A 110 30.45 -12.15 -6.97
C ALA A 110 31.20 -12.76 -5.78
N ILE A 111 30.49 -13.18 -4.73
CA ILE A 111 31.06 -13.90 -3.60
C ILE A 111 31.64 -15.23 -4.08
N ARG A 112 30.87 -16.01 -4.86
CA ARG A 112 31.31 -17.31 -5.38
C ARG A 112 32.57 -17.19 -6.26
N ALA A 113 32.69 -16.15 -7.07
CA ALA A 113 33.88 -15.89 -7.87
C ALA A 113 35.12 -15.56 -7.01
N LYS A 114 34.93 -14.79 -5.92
CA LYS A 114 36.00 -14.46 -4.97
C LYS A 114 36.36 -15.61 -4.03
N SER A 115 35.49 -16.59 -3.85
CA SER A 115 35.74 -17.83 -3.09
C SER A 115 36.62 -18.82 -3.87
N THR A 116 37.73 -18.34 -4.42
CA THR A 116 38.63 -19.04 -5.35
C THR A 116 39.50 -20.08 -4.62
N GLY A 117 38.91 -21.10 -4.00
CA GLY A 117 39.57 -22.32 -3.48
C GLY A 117 40.78 -22.16 -2.53
N ARG A 118 41.17 -20.93 -2.16
CA ARG A 118 42.42 -20.63 -1.46
C ARG A 118 42.14 -20.56 0.03
N ILE A 119 42.65 -21.54 0.76
CA ILE A 119 42.36 -21.75 2.19
C ILE A 119 42.71 -20.52 3.05
N TYR A 120 43.75 -19.78 2.67
CA TYR A 120 44.18 -18.55 3.34
C TYR A 120 43.09 -17.45 3.34
N GLY A 121 42.25 -17.38 2.31
CA GLY A 121 41.13 -16.42 2.27
C GLY A 121 40.04 -16.73 3.29
N TYR A 122 39.75 -18.01 3.51
CA TYR A 122 38.80 -18.46 4.52
C TYR A 122 39.33 -18.20 5.94
N ILE A 123 40.61 -18.47 6.19
CA ILE A 123 41.26 -18.21 7.48
C ILE A 123 41.18 -16.72 7.82
N GLY A 124 41.54 -15.84 6.89
CA GLY A 124 41.44 -14.38 7.09
C GLY A 124 40.02 -13.91 7.34
N PHE A 125 39.04 -14.45 6.62
CA PHE A 125 37.62 -14.13 6.84
C PHE A 125 37.14 -14.51 8.24
N VAL A 126 37.45 -15.73 8.71
CA VAL A 126 37.05 -16.19 10.06
C VAL A 126 37.71 -15.35 11.15
N LEU A 127 39.01 -15.05 11.03
CA LEU A 127 39.73 -14.17 11.96
C LEU A 127 39.12 -12.77 11.99
N GLY A 128 38.81 -12.19 10.83
CA GLY A 128 38.17 -10.88 10.73
C GLY A 128 36.76 -10.85 11.35
N ALA A 129 35.93 -11.85 11.04
CA ALA A 129 34.60 -12.00 11.62
C ALA A 129 34.66 -12.13 13.14
N LEU A 130 35.63 -12.91 13.66
CA LEU A 130 35.86 -13.06 15.10
C LEU A 130 36.25 -11.73 15.74
N PHE A 131 37.17 -10.98 15.13
CA PHE A 131 37.60 -9.67 15.64
C PHE A 131 36.44 -8.66 15.69
N VAL A 132 35.60 -8.62 14.64
CA VAL A 132 34.40 -7.76 14.60
C VAL A 132 33.39 -8.17 15.66
N ALA A 133 33.13 -9.47 15.84
CA ALA A 133 32.24 -9.95 16.90
C ALA A 133 32.76 -9.58 18.30
N LEU A 134 34.07 -9.62 18.51
CA LEU A 134 34.71 -9.22 19.75
C LEU A 134 34.59 -7.71 20.01
N LEU A 135 34.79 -6.88 18.98
CA LEU A 135 34.55 -5.43 19.09
C LEU A 135 33.10 -5.11 19.42
N LEU A 136 32.14 -5.73 18.72
CA LEU A 136 30.71 -5.50 18.96
C LEU A 136 30.28 -5.93 20.36
N SER A 137 30.76 -7.08 20.84
CA SER A 137 30.48 -7.56 22.19
C SER A 137 31.20 -6.75 23.28
N GLY A 138 32.37 -6.21 22.99
CA GLY A 138 33.10 -5.30 23.87
C GLY A 138 32.46 -3.92 23.98
N MET A 139 31.85 -3.42 22.90
CA MET A 139 31.08 -2.17 22.87
C MET A 139 29.68 -2.30 23.50
N ALA A 140 29.17 -3.52 23.63
CA ALA A 140 27.87 -3.82 24.22
C ALA A 140 27.92 -4.02 25.75
N ARG A 141 29.08 -3.78 26.38
CA ARG A 141 29.28 -3.71 27.85
C ARG A 141 29.59 -2.29 28.26
#